data_AF-A0A5M8Q2V3-F1
#
_entry.id   AF-A0A5M8Q2V3-F1
#
_cell.length_a   1.000
_cell.length_b   1.000
_cell.length_c   1.000
_cell.angle_alpha   90.00
_cell.angle_beta   90.00
_cell.angle_gamma   90.00
#
_symmetry.space_group_name_H-M   'P 1'
#
loop_
_entity.id
_entity.type
_entity.pdbx_description
1 polymer ?
#
loop_
_entity_poly.entity_id
_entity_poly.type
_entity_poly.pdbx_seq_one_letter_code
_entity_poly.pdbx_strand_id
1 'polypeptide(L)'
;MAESNHGALAATFKIVRVLQAVCLIAIIGMTANFIAEMITENTTPPNVLIGTLSVTCIAVLYCAITFILFLDSILPFLINTVMDGMLLIAVVVVAVTVGKPLSYVDCQAIGSASSVSSSAYEFTAALGNSLDKNGGGLNYNNWIGATQAICYEMKAIWGLSIALCILFAFSGICSICLWRRSKLVAPKNVAA
;
A
#
# COMPACT_ATOMS: atom_id res chain seq x y z
N MET A 1 -29.91 -10.45 -4.61
CA MET A 1 -29.53 -10.99 -3.29
C MET A 1 -29.45 -12.51 -3.40
N ALA A 2 -28.25 -13.07 -3.59
CA ALA A 2 -28.04 -14.51 -3.74
C ALA A 2 -26.75 -14.88 -3.01
N GLU A 3 -26.84 -15.08 -1.69
CA GLU A 3 -25.71 -15.28 -0.78
C GLU A 3 -25.45 -16.76 -0.43
N SER A 4 -26.13 -17.73 -1.04
CA SER A 4 -26.14 -19.10 -0.48
C SER A 4 -25.55 -20.21 -1.34
N ASN A 5 -24.85 -19.94 -2.45
CA ASN A 5 -24.31 -21.02 -3.30
C ASN A 5 -22.80 -20.96 -3.63
N HIS A 6 -22.05 -20.04 -3.02
CA HIS A 6 -20.58 -20.04 -3.07
C HIS A 6 -20.06 -19.86 -1.64
N GLY A 7 -19.62 -20.96 -1.01
CA GLY A 7 -19.34 -21.06 0.43
C GLY A 7 -18.30 -20.07 0.97
N ALA A 8 -18.02 -20.16 2.28
CA ALA A 8 -17.18 -19.23 3.07
C ALA A 8 -15.96 -18.64 2.33
N LEU A 9 -15.27 -19.44 1.52
CA LEU A 9 -14.12 -19.05 0.70
C LEU A 9 -14.40 -17.89 -0.29
N ALA A 10 -15.58 -17.85 -0.91
CA ALA A 10 -16.00 -16.78 -1.82
C ALA A 10 -16.37 -15.49 -1.07
N ALA A 11 -17.00 -15.61 0.09
CA ALA A 11 -17.28 -14.47 0.98
C ALA A 11 -15.96 -13.86 1.50
N THR A 12 -15.03 -14.71 1.94
CA THR A 12 -13.69 -14.30 2.37
C THR A 12 -12.95 -13.55 1.25
N PHE A 13 -12.99 -14.04 0.01
CA PHE A 13 -12.35 -13.34 -1.12
C PHE A 13 -12.92 -11.93 -1.34
N LYS A 14 -14.25 -11.76 -1.28
CA LYS A 14 -14.88 -10.42 -1.39
C LYS A 14 -14.42 -9.48 -0.28
N ILE A 15 -14.44 -9.96 0.97
CA ILE A 15 -14.06 -9.15 2.14
C ILE A 15 -12.60 -8.70 2.02
N VAL A 16 -11.70 -9.62 1.63
CA VAL A 16 -10.28 -9.33 1.45
C VAL A 16 -10.06 -8.28 0.36
N ARG A 17 -10.79 -8.37 -0.76
CA ARG A 17 -10.73 -7.37 -1.84
C ARG A 17 -11.19 -5.98 -1.38
N VAL A 18 -12.28 -5.90 -0.63
CA VAL A 18 -12.76 -4.64 -0.07
C VAL A 18 -11.74 -4.06 0.91
N LEU A 19 -11.18 -4.89 1.79
CA LEU A 19 -10.17 -4.44 2.76
C LEU A 19 -8.90 -3.95 2.07
N GLN A 20 -8.44 -4.64 1.01
CA GLN A 20 -7.34 -4.18 0.16
C GLN A 20 -7.62 -2.80 -0.45
N ALA A 21 -8.82 -2.61 -1.01
CA ALA A 21 -9.21 -1.33 -1.61
C ALA A 21 -9.23 -0.20 -0.57
N VAL A 22 -9.78 -0.44 0.62
CA VAL A 22 -9.80 0.54 1.72
C VAL A 22 -8.38 0.92 2.15
N CYS A 23 -7.49 -0.06 2.35
CA CYS A 23 -6.09 0.20 2.71
C CYS A 23 -5.36 1.02 1.62
N LEU A 24 -5.58 0.70 0.35
CA LEU A 24 -4.97 1.44 -0.77
C LEU A 24 -5.48 2.88 -0.86
N ILE A 25 -6.79 3.10 -0.70
CA ILE A 25 -7.38 4.45 -0.68
C ILE A 25 -6.82 5.27 0.48
N ALA A 26 -6.66 4.67 1.66
CA ALA A 26 -6.04 5.34 2.81
C ALA A 26 -4.58 5.74 2.51
N ILE A 27 -3.79 4.89 1.84
CA ILE A 27 -2.43 5.23 1.41
C ILE A 27 -2.46 6.41 0.42
N ILE A 28 -3.37 6.40 -0.56
CA ILE A 28 -3.51 7.51 -1.52
C ILE A 28 -3.86 8.82 -0.78
N GLY A 29 -4.77 8.78 0.19
CA GLY A 29 -5.15 9.96 0.98
C GLY A 29 -3.97 10.56 1.76
N MET A 30 -3.22 9.72 2.48
CA MET A 30 -2.05 10.18 3.24
C MET A 30 -0.94 10.69 2.31
N THR A 31 -0.65 9.99 1.21
CA THR A 31 0.36 10.43 0.24
C THR A 31 -0.03 11.72 -0.47
N ALA A 32 -1.31 11.94 -0.77
CA ALA A 32 -1.80 13.19 -1.35
C ALA A 32 -1.66 14.38 -0.39
N ASN A 33 -1.94 14.17 0.91
CA ASN A 33 -1.75 15.19 1.93
C ASN A 33 -0.28 15.62 2.02
N PHE A 34 0.62 14.63 2.06
CA PHE A 34 2.06 14.89 2.09
C PHE A 34 2.57 15.63 0.84
N ILE A 35 2.03 15.33 -0.35
CA ILE A 35 2.36 16.08 -1.58
C ILE A 35 1.86 17.53 -1.52
N ALA A 36 0.64 17.76 -1.00
CA ALA A 36 0.10 19.11 -0.87
C ALA A 36 0.95 19.98 0.07
N GLU A 37 1.46 19.38 1.16
CA GLU A 37 2.36 20.05 2.10
C GLU A 37 3.71 20.40 1.44
N MET A 38 4.29 19.50 0.65
CA MET A 38 5.52 19.78 -0.12
C MET A 38 5.34 20.85 -1.21
N ILE A 39 4.19 20.89 -1.90
CA ILE A 39 3.91 21.95 -2.89
C ILE A 39 3.75 23.30 -2.21
N THR A 40 3.13 23.35 -1.03
CA THR A 40 2.98 24.58 -0.23
C THR A 40 4.36 25.13 0.19
N GLU A 41 5.29 24.23 0.50
CA GLU A 41 6.70 24.54 0.79
C GLU A 41 7.58 24.62 -0.49
N ASN A 42 6.96 24.75 -1.67
CA ASN A 42 7.57 24.99 -2.98
C ASN A 42 8.70 24.02 -3.35
N THR A 43 8.49 22.73 -3.07
CA THR A 43 9.54 21.71 -3.12
C THR A 43 9.13 20.43 -3.84
N THR A 44 10.13 19.76 -4.43
CA THR A 44 9.89 18.59 -5.28
C THR A 44 9.76 17.31 -4.45
N PRO A 45 8.66 16.55 -4.57
CA PRO A 45 8.47 15.33 -3.81
C PRO A 45 9.51 14.24 -4.15
N PRO A 46 9.93 13.41 -3.18
CA PRO A 46 10.90 12.36 -3.42
C PRO A 46 10.33 11.29 -4.36
N ASN A 47 11.18 10.80 -5.28
CA ASN A 47 10.82 9.81 -6.31
C ASN A 47 10.16 8.55 -5.74
N VAL A 48 10.52 8.15 -4.52
CA VAL A 48 9.94 6.99 -3.82
C VAL A 48 8.44 7.19 -3.57
N LEU A 49 8.03 8.39 -3.20
CA LEU A 49 6.62 8.67 -2.89
C LEU A 49 5.77 8.71 -4.17
N ILE A 50 6.31 9.32 -5.24
CA ILE A 50 5.68 9.33 -6.57
C ILE A 50 5.53 7.89 -7.09
N GLY A 51 6.57 7.06 -6.94
CA GLY A 51 6.54 5.64 -7.30
C GLY A 51 5.47 4.88 -6.50
N THR A 52 5.39 5.12 -5.20
CA THR A 52 4.39 4.50 -4.31
C THR A 52 2.96 4.89 -4.74
N LEU A 53 2.72 6.18 -4.99
CA LEU A 53 1.42 6.68 -5.44
C LEU A 53 1.02 6.05 -6.78
N SER A 54 1.95 5.97 -7.74
CA SER A 54 1.68 5.33 -9.04
C SER A 54 1.26 3.85 -8.92
N VAL A 55 1.98 3.07 -8.10
CA VAL A 55 1.69 1.65 -7.87
C VAL A 55 0.34 1.47 -7.16
N THR A 56 0.05 2.30 -6.16
CA THR A 56 -1.22 2.23 -5.41
C THR A 56 -2.42 2.57 -6.27
N CYS A 57 -2.33 3.57 -7.16
CA CYS A 57 -3.41 3.88 -8.12
C CYS A 57 -3.72 2.70 -9.05
N ILE A 58 -2.69 2.05 -9.61
CA ILE A 58 -2.86 0.86 -10.46
C ILE A 58 -3.47 -0.29 -9.65
N ALA A 59 -3.02 -0.50 -8.42
CA ALA A 59 -3.54 -1.54 -7.54
C ALA A 59 -5.02 -1.32 -7.17
N VAL A 60 -5.47 -0.07 -6.97
CA VAL A 60 -6.89 0.25 -6.72
C VAL A 60 -7.74 -0.11 -7.93
N LEU A 61 -7.32 0.29 -9.13
CA LEU A 61 -8.04 -0.04 -10.37
C LEU A 61 -8.12 -1.56 -10.58
N TYR A 62 -7.02 -2.27 -10.33
CA TYR A 62 -7.00 -3.73 -10.37
C TYR A 62 -7.98 -4.35 -9.37
N CYS A 63 -7.99 -3.90 -8.11
CA CYS A 63 -8.93 -4.39 -7.10
C CYS A 63 -10.39 -4.12 -7.49
N ALA A 64 -10.69 -2.95 -8.08
CA ALA A 64 -12.04 -2.63 -8.54
C ALA A 64 -12.50 -3.52 -9.71
N ILE A 65 -11.64 -3.70 -10.73
CA ILE A 65 -11.96 -4.53 -11.90
C ILE A 65 -12.14 -5.99 -11.47
N THR A 66 -11.22 -6.53 -10.66
CA THR A 66 -11.32 -7.92 -10.19
C THR A 66 -12.50 -8.15 -9.25
N PHE A 67 -12.90 -7.13 -8.47
CA PHE A 67 -14.12 -7.19 -7.67
C PHE A 67 -15.38 -7.31 -8.54
N ILE A 68 -15.49 -6.50 -9.61
CA ILE A 68 -16.62 -6.55 -10.55
C ILE A 68 -16.65 -7.91 -11.27
N LEU A 69 -15.52 -8.34 -11.84
CA LEU A 69 -15.43 -9.62 -12.54
C LEU A 69 -15.75 -10.83 -11.63
N PHE A 70 -15.48 -10.71 -10.33
CA PHE A 70 -15.85 -11.72 -9.35
C PHE A 70 -17.36 -11.74 -9.08
N LEU A 71 -18.03 -10.59 -9.06
CA LEU A 71 -19.50 -10.53 -8.97
C LEU A 71 -20.16 -11.15 -10.20
N ASP A 72 -19.58 -10.92 -11.38
CA ASP A 72 -20.06 -11.51 -12.64
C ASP A 72 -19.72 -13.01 -12.78
N SER A 73 -18.95 -13.60 -11.84
CA SER A 73 -18.51 -15.02 -11.88
C SER A 73 -17.71 -15.42 -13.12
N ILE A 74 -17.16 -14.45 -13.87
CA ILE A 74 -16.35 -14.66 -15.09
C ILE A 74 -14.84 -14.68 -14.77
N LEU A 75 -14.46 -14.43 -13.50
CA LEU A 75 -13.06 -14.25 -13.11
C LEU A 75 -12.21 -15.50 -13.40
N PRO A 76 -11.19 -15.42 -14.27
CA PRO A 76 -10.25 -16.50 -14.46
C PRO A 76 -9.29 -16.57 -13.26
N PHE A 77 -9.61 -17.44 -12.30
CA PHE A 77 -8.88 -17.56 -11.02
C PHE A 77 -7.37 -17.70 -11.15
N LEU A 78 -6.88 -18.39 -12.20
CA LEU A 78 -5.45 -18.60 -12.43
C LEU A 78 -4.71 -17.31 -12.80
N ILE A 79 -5.30 -16.49 -13.69
CA ILE A 79 -4.73 -15.19 -14.05
C ILE A 79 -4.79 -14.24 -12.85
N ASN A 80 -5.89 -14.26 -12.09
CA ASN A 80 -6.03 -13.45 -10.87
C ASN A 80 -4.93 -13.76 -9.84
N THR A 81 -4.60 -15.04 -9.62
CA THR A 81 -3.50 -15.42 -8.72
C THR A 81 -2.15 -14.89 -9.18
N VAL A 82 -1.85 -14.95 -10.49
CA VAL A 82 -0.57 -14.44 -11.03
C VAL A 82 -0.48 -12.92 -10.85
N MET A 83 -1.57 -12.21 -11.11
CA MET A 83 -1.63 -10.75 -10.92
C MET A 83 -1.54 -10.35 -9.44
N ASP A 84 -2.22 -11.07 -8.55
CA ASP A 84 -2.08 -10.88 -7.10
C ASP A 84 -0.64 -11.12 -6.63
N GLY A 85 0.05 -12.11 -7.20
CA GLY A 85 1.47 -12.36 -6.92
C GLY A 85 2.39 -11.24 -7.40
N MET A 86 2.15 -10.70 -8.60
CA MET A 86 2.91 -9.56 -9.13
C MET A 86 2.70 -8.31 -8.27
N LEU A 87 1.47 -8.03 -7.86
CA LEU A 87 1.16 -6.92 -6.95
C LEU A 87 1.75 -7.12 -5.56
N LEU A 88 1.75 -8.35 -5.04
CA LEU A 88 2.41 -8.66 -3.77
C LEU A 88 3.90 -8.29 -3.83
N ILE A 89 4.60 -8.67 -4.89
CA ILE A 89 6.02 -8.30 -5.08
C ILE A 89 6.18 -6.79 -5.12
N ALA A 90 5.32 -6.07 -5.86
CA ALA A 90 5.37 -4.61 -5.93
C ALA A 90 5.16 -3.95 -4.56
N VAL A 91 4.18 -4.41 -3.78
CA VAL A 91 3.91 -3.87 -2.43
C VAL A 91 5.04 -4.23 -1.45
N VAL A 92 5.70 -5.38 -1.59
CA VAL A 92 6.90 -5.72 -0.80
C VAL A 92 8.04 -4.75 -1.09
N VAL A 93 8.28 -4.39 -2.36
CA VAL A 93 9.31 -3.40 -2.71
C VAL A 93 8.99 -2.04 -2.10
N VAL A 94 7.72 -1.60 -2.16
CA VAL A 94 7.27 -0.38 -1.49
C VAL A 94 7.50 -0.47 0.03
N ALA A 95 7.10 -1.58 0.67
CA ALA A 95 7.26 -1.77 2.11
C ALA A 95 8.74 -1.72 2.55
N VAL A 96 9.65 -2.30 1.77
CA VAL A 96 11.10 -2.28 2.08
C VAL A 96 11.70 -0.90 1.83
N THR A 97 11.33 -0.22 0.74
CA THR A 97 11.86 1.12 0.42
C THR A 97 11.41 2.18 1.42
N VAL A 98 10.14 2.14 1.83
CA VAL A 98 9.58 3.05 2.84
C VAL A 98 10.00 2.65 4.26
N GLY A 99 10.18 1.35 4.55
CA GLY A 99 10.51 0.85 5.89
C GLY A 99 11.95 1.12 6.34
N LYS A 100 12.92 1.17 5.42
CA LYS A 100 14.35 1.40 5.75
C LYS A 100 14.61 2.64 6.63
N PRO A 101 14.11 3.84 6.29
CA PRO A 101 14.31 5.03 7.13
C PRO A 101 13.43 5.05 8.39
N LEU A 102 12.33 4.29 8.42
CA LEU A 102 11.33 4.33 9.49
C LEU A 102 11.61 3.36 10.64
N SER A 103 12.31 2.25 10.38
CA SER A 103 12.50 1.19 11.35
C SER A 103 13.28 1.61 12.61
N TYR A 104 14.00 2.74 12.55
CA TYR A 104 14.88 3.22 13.62
C TYR A 104 14.55 4.64 14.09
N VAL A 105 13.42 5.22 13.65
CA VAL A 105 13.06 6.60 13.94
C VAL A 105 11.89 6.70 14.92
N ASP A 106 12.09 7.46 15.99
CA ASP A 106 11.02 7.89 16.89
C ASP A 106 10.50 9.26 16.47
N CYS A 107 9.27 9.30 15.95
CA CYS A 107 8.64 10.55 15.48
C CYS A 107 8.48 11.59 16.59
N GLN A 108 8.48 11.19 17.87
CA GLN A 108 8.44 12.11 19.02
C GLN A 108 9.77 12.84 19.24
N ALA A 109 10.89 12.20 18.88
CA ALA A 109 12.22 12.80 18.96
C ALA A 109 12.45 13.85 17.86
N ILE A 110 11.73 13.77 16.74
CA ILE A 110 11.75 14.79 15.67
C ILE A 110 11.12 16.10 16.16
N GLY A 111 9.97 16.03 16.85
CA GLY A 111 9.25 17.19 17.40
C GLY A 111 9.99 17.95 18.51
N SER A 112 10.96 17.28 19.14
CA SER A 112 11.72 17.79 20.28
C SER A 112 13.15 18.07 19.82
N ALA A 113 13.42 19.29 19.36
CA ALA A 113 14.65 19.73 18.69
C ALA A 113 16.01 19.54 19.42
N SER A 114 16.13 18.67 20.43
CA SER A 114 17.32 18.57 21.29
C SER A 114 17.81 17.14 21.63
N SER A 115 17.22 16.06 21.10
CA SER A 115 17.76 14.70 21.31
C SER A 115 18.20 14.08 19.98
N VAL A 116 19.48 14.30 19.66
CA VAL A 116 20.19 13.75 18.51
C VAL A 116 20.14 12.21 18.55
N SER A 117 19.09 11.63 17.96
CA SER A 117 19.10 10.25 17.51
C SER A 117 19.57 10.23 16.07
N SER A 118 20.49 9.32 15.75
CA SER A 118 21.12 9.36 14.44
C SER A 118 20.12 9.18 13.27
N SER A 119 19.07 8.41 13.52
CA SER A 119 18.05 8.09 12.52
C SER A 119 17.08 9.26 12.24
N ALA A 120 16.78 10.10 13.24
CA ALA A 120 15.89 11.25 13.07
C ALA A 120 16.56 12.36 12.27
N TYR A 121 17.88 12.54 12.42
CA TYR A 121 18.62 13.43 11.53
C TYR A 121 18.64 12.90 10.10
N GLU A 122 18.75 11.58 9.87
CA GLU A 122 18.78 11.03 8.50
C GLU A 122 17.44 11.21 7.80
N PHE A 123 16.33 10.96 8.49
CA PHE A 123 14.99 11.21 7.94
C PHE A 123 14.77 12.70 7.67
N THR A 124 15.07 13.56 8.65
CA THR A 124 14.88 15.02 8.53
C THR A 124 15.85 15.64 7.53
N ALA A 125 17.08 15.12 7.39
CA ALA A 125 18.05 15.56 6.40
C ALA A 125 17.74 15.01 5.00
N ALA A 126 17.20 13.80 4.86
CA ALA A 126 16.73 13.29 3.58
C ALA A 126 15.51 14.08 3.07
N LEU A 127 14.60 14.43 3.99
CA LEU A 127 13.46 15.31 3.72
C LEU A 127 13.97 16.73 3.42
N GLY A 128 14.79 17.29 4.31
CA GLY A 128 15.46 18.59 4.19
C GLY A 128 16.24 18.76 2.89
N ASN A 129 17.05 17.78 2.49
CA ASN A 129 17.80 17.80 1.22
C ASN A 129 16.91 17.62 -0.02
N SER A 130 15.73 17.00 0.13
CA SER A 130 14.72 16.98 -0.93
C SER A 130 14.04 18.34 -1.10
N LEU A 131 14.04 19.15 -0.03
CA LEU A 131 13.40 20.47 0.02
C LEU A 131 14.38 21.62 -0.26
N ASP A 132 15.64 21.47 0.12
CA ASP A 132 16.66 22.53 -0.01
C ASP A 132 17.12 22.74 -1.46
N LYS A 133 16.57 21.98 -2.42
CA LYS A 133 16.79 22.21 -3.87
C LYS A 133 16.38 23.60 -4.35
N ASN A 134 15.63 24.38 -3.56
CA ASN A 134 15.22 25.75 -3.90
C ASN A 134 15.86 26.86 -3.02
N GLY A 135 16.93 26.59 -2.28
CA GLY A 135 17.90 27.61 -1.86
C GLY A 135 17.41 28.69 -0.89
N GLY A 136 16.43 28.41 -0.03
CA GLY A 136 15.98 29.32 1.02
C GLY A 136 16.27 28.73 2.39
N GLY A 137 17.25 29.26 3.13
CA GLY A 137 17.67 28.77 4.45
C GLY A 137 16.48 28.47 5.37
N LEU A 138 16.20 27.18 5.56
CA LEU A 138 15.04 26.71 6.30
C LEU A 138 15.22 26.96 7.81
N ASN A 139 14.29 27.72 8.39
CA ASN A 139 14.17 27.86 9.84
C ASN A 139 13.67 26.52 10.43
N TYR A 140 14.63 25.71 10.87
CA TYR A 140 14.44 24.35 11.41
C TYR A 140 13.25 24.25 12.39
N ASN A 141 13.03 25.26 13.23
CA ASN A 141 11.97 25.30 14.25
C ASN A 141 10.54 25.31 13.71
N ASN A 142 10.28 25.92 12.56
CA ASN A 142 8.92 25.96 11.99
C ASN A 142 8.60 24.66 11.23
N TRP A 143 9.64 23.94 10.83
CA TRP A 143 9.56 22.79 9.94
C TRP A 143 9.54 21.45 10.69
N ILE A 144 9.99 21.46 11.94
CA ILE A 144 9.93 20.31 12.87
C ILE A 144 8.49 19.79 13.06
N GLY A 145 7.50 20.68 13.16
CA GLY A 145 6.10 20.30 13.34
C GLY A 145 5.52 19.55 12.13
N ALA A 146 5.75 20.07 10.93
CA ALA A 146 5.38 19.41 9.67
C ALA A 146 6.09 18.05 9.54
N THR A 147 7.40 18.00 9.80
CA THR A 147 8.20 16.76 9.74
C THR A 147 7.68 15.68 10.69
N GLN A 148 7.23 16.06 11.89
CA GLN A 148 6.65 15.13 12.85
C GLN A 148 5.35 14.51 12.34
N ALA A 149 4.43 15.32 11.78
CA ALA A 149 3.19 14.84 11.19
C ALA A 149 3.47 13.86 10.03
N ILE A 150 4.36 14.25 9.12
CA ILE A 150 4.79 13.45 7.97
C ILE A 150 5.41 12.12 8.41
N CYS A 151 6.18 12.11 9.52
CA CYS A 151 6.74 10.88 10.08
C CYS A 151 5.65 9.87 10.49
N TYR A 152 4.60 10.33 11.16
CA TYR A 152 3.48 9.46 11.54
C TYR A 152 2.70 8.96 10.32
N GLU A 153 2.48 9.81 9.32
CA GLU A 153 1.83 9.40 8.06
C GLU A 153 2.65 8.33 7.31
N MET A 154 3.97 8.53 7.18
CA MET A 154 4.86 7.55 6.54
C MET A 154 4.91 6.22 7.33
N LYS A 155 4.87 6.27 8.66
CA LYS A 155 4.77 5.08 9.51
C LYS A 155 3.46 4.34 9.32
N ALA A 156 2.35 5.06 9.16
CA ALA A 156 1.05 4.48 8.83
C ALA A 156 1.04 3.86 7.42
N ILE A 157 1.60 4.53 6.41
CA ILE A 157 1.75 3.99 5.04
C ILE A 157 2.57 2.69 5.06
N TRP A 158 3.67 2.66 5.81
CA TRP A 158 4.47 1.45 5.97
C TRP A 158 3.67 0.31 6.63
N GLY A 159 2.96 0.57 7.73
CA GLY A 159 2.11 -0.43 8.38
C GLY A 159 1.00 -0.96 7.47
N LEU A 160 0.33 -0.08 6.72
CA LEU A 160 -0.68 -0.47 5.74
C LEU A 160 -0.08 -1.28 4.58
N SER A 161 1.15 -0.99 4.15
CA SER A 161 1.82 -1.77 3.11
C SER A 161 2.08 -3.22 3.55
N ILE A 162 2.47 -3.44 4.81
CA ILE A 162 2.63 -4.79 5.38
C ILE A 162 1.28 -5.52 5.45
N ALA A 163 0.22 -4.83 5.89
CA ALA A 163 -1.12 -5.39 5.90
C ALA A 163 -1.58 -5.80 4.49
N LEU A 164 -1.32 -4.96 3.49
CA LEU A 164 -1.60 -5.25 2.09
C LEU A 164 -0.85 -6.49 1.58
N CYS A 165 0.42 -6.68 1.94
CA CYS A 165 1.17 -7.89 1.61
C CYS A 165 0.46 -9.15 2.10
N ILE A 166 -0.01 -9.15 3.35
CA ILE A 166 -0.74 -10.27 3.95
C ILE A 166 -2.07 -10.49 3.22
N LEU A 167 -2.81 -9.42 2.93
CA LEU A 167 -4.09 -9.51 2.23
C LEU A 167 -3.93 -10.04 0.80
N PHE A 168 -2.92 -9.59 0.04
CA PHE A 168 -2.63 -10.11 -1.30
C PHE A 168 -2.22 -11.58 -1.28
N ALA A 169 -1.42 -12.00 -0.29
CA ALA A 169 -1.05 -13.41 -0.13
C ALA A 169 -2.30 -14.25 0.13
N PHE A 170 -3.16 -13.80 1.03
CA PHE A 170 -4.38 -14.50 1.38
C PHE A 170 -5.40 -14.52 0.23
N SER A 171 -5.55 -13.42 -0.51
CA SER A 171 -6.33 -13.37 -1.77
C SER A 171 -5.84 -14.39 -2.79
N GLY A 172 -4.52 -14.51 -2.95
CA GLY A 172 -3.89 -15.50 -3.83
C GLY A 172 -4.22 -16.93 -3.40
N ILE A 173 -4.11 -17.24 -2.12
CA ILE A 173 -4.46 -18.56 -1.55
C ILE A 173 -5.94 -18.88 -1.77
N CYS A 174 -6.85 -17.94 -1.46
CA CYS A 174 -8.27 -18.11 -1.70
C CYS A 174 -8.57 -18.37 -3.18
N SER A 175 -7.93 -17.65 -4.10
CA SER A 175 -8.08 -17.83 -5.55
C SER A 175 -7.61 -19.21 -6.01
N ILE A 176 -6.47 -19.69 -5.51
CA ILE A 176 -5.96 -21.05 -5.81
C ILE A 176 -6.92 -22.11 -5.30
N CYS A 177 -7.44 -21.96 -4.07
CA CYS A 177 -8.38 -22.89 -3.47
C CYS A 177 -9.72 -22.92 -4.25
N LEU A 178 -10.22 -21.77 -4.69
CA LEU A 178 -11.41 -21.68 -5.55
C LEU A 178 -11.16 -22.34 -6.91
N TRP A 179 -9.98 -22.10 -7.51
CA TRP A 179 -9.59 -22.74 -8.76
C TRP A 179 -9.54 -24.27 -8.62
N ARG A 180 -8.87 -24.79 -7.58
CA ARG A 180 -8.83 -26.24 -7.31
C ARG A 180 -10.24 -26.81 -7.13
N ARG A 181 -11.11 -26.14 -6.37
CA ARG A 181 -12.52 -26.56 -6.22
C ARG A 181 -13.28 -26.56 -7.54
N SER A 182 -13.11 -25.53 -8.37
CA SER A 182 -13.76 -25.47 -9.70
C SER A 182 -13.32 -26.63 -10.61
N LYS A 183 -12.06 -27.08 -10.51
CA LYS A 183 -11.55 -28.25 -11.24
C LYS A 183 -12.02 -29.58 -10.69
N LEU A 184 -12.31 -29.67 -9.39
CA LEU A 184 -12.87 -30.87 -8.75
C LEU A 184 -14.36 -31.06 -9.02
N VAL A 185 -15.10 -29.95 -9.21
CA VAL A 185 -16.54 -29.95 -9.51
C VAL A 185 -16.82 -30.10 -11.01
N ALA A 186 -15.87 -29.72 -11.88
CA ALA A 186 -15.96 -30.07 -13.30
C ALA A 186 -16.01 -31.61 -13.42
N PRO A 187 -17.09 -32.20 -13.98
CA PRO A 187 -17.12 -33.64 -14.17
C PRO A 187 -15.89 -34.01 -15.00
N LYS A 188 -15.07 -34.94 -14.48
CA LYS A 188 -14.30 -35.81 -15.38
C LYS A 188 -15.32 -36.28 -16.41
N ASN A 189 -15.16 -35.89 -17.67
CA ASN A 189 -16.01 -36.41 -18.73
C ASN A 189 -16.01 -37.94 -18.58
N VAL A 190 -17.15 -38.45 -18.11
CA VAL A 190 -17.60 -39.79 -18.39
C VAL A 190 -17.97 -39.78 -19.87
N ALA A 191 -17.63 -40.87 -20.56
CA ALA A 191 -17.79 -41.17 -21.98
C ALA A 191 -16.56 -40.79 -22.83
N ALA A 192 -15.98 -41.71 -23.60
CA ALA A 192 -16.21 -43.14 -23.83
C ALA A 192 -14.94 -43.72 -24.46
#